data_AF-A0A7K4DE12-F1
#
_entry.id   AF-A0A7K4DE12-F1
#
_cell.length_a   1.000
_cell.length_b   1.000
_cell.length_c   1.000
_cell.angle_alpha   90.00
_cell.angle_beta   90.00
_cell.angle_gamma   90.00
#
_symmetry.space_group_name_H-M   'P 1'
#
loop_
_entity.id
_entity.type
_entity.pdbx_description
1 polymer ?
#
loop_
_entity_poly.entity_id
_entity_poly.type
_entity_poly.pdbx_seq_one_letter_code
_entity_poly.pdbx_strand_id
1 'polypeptide(L)' 'FHWNALFIGTMHFMDAYNYDLSRVQRCCIHYTTPDGRLIPFCTYNSGPTYREQVWRAFAQPKEDG' A
#
# COMPACT_ATOMS: atom_id res chain seq x y z
N PHE A 1 31.06 0.53 -8.32
CA PHE A 1 30.29 0.09 -7.14
C PHE A 1 30.59 1.03 -5.98
N HIS A 2 29.57 1.58 -5.32
CA HIS A 2 29.71 2.47 -4.17
C HIS A 2 29.07 1.79 -2.94
N TRP A 3 29.81 1.75 -1.83
CA TRP A 3 29.41 1.01 -0.63
C TRP A 3 28.44 1.77 0.29
N ASN A 4 28.27 3.09 0.09
CA ASN A 4 27.45 3.96 0.94
C ASN A 4 26.32 4.65 0.16
N ALA A 5 25.67 3.93 -0.75
CA ALA A 5 24.55 4.48 -1.51
C ALA A 5 23.24 4.40 -0.71
N LEU A 6 22.54 5.53 -0.58
CA LEU A 6 21.17 5.61 -0.07
C LEU A 6 20.24 6.06 -1.20
N PHE A 7 19.26 5.24 -1.55
CA PHE A 7 18.20 5.62 -2.49
C PHE A 7 17.03 6.25 -1.74
N ILE A 8 16.63 7.46 -2.15
CA ILE A 8 15.45 8.15 -1.63
C ILE A 8 14.49 8.36 -2.80
N GLY A 9 13.32 7.73 -2.73
CA GLY A 9 12.23 7.92 -3.67
C GLY A 9 11.09 8.71 -3.03
N THR A 10 10.51 9.66 -3.77
CA THR A 10 9.31 10.40 -3.36
C THR A 10 8.26 10.34 -4.46
N MET A 11 6.99 10.34 -4.07
CA MET A 11 5.86 10.45 -4.99
C MET A 11 4.65 11.02 -4.25
N HIS A 12 3.73 11.63 -4.99
CA HIS A 12 2.48 12.13 -4.43
C HIS A 12 1.50 10.98 -4.16
N PHE A 13 0.67 11.15 -3.13
CA PHE A 13 -0.46 10.27 -2.85
C PHE A 13 -1.50 10.37 -3.98
N MET A 14 -2.08 9.25 -4.38
CA MET A 14 -3.09 9.19 -5.43
C MET A 14 -4.49 9.21 -4.81
N ASP A 15 -5.42 9.96 -5.40
CA ASP A 15 -6.83 10.05 -5.01
C ASP A 15 -7.76 9.63 -6.15
N ALA A 16 -9.07 9.87 -6.01
CA ALA A 16 -10.06 9.50 -7.01
C ALA A 16 -9.96 10.29 -8.33
N TYR A 17 -9.36 11.48 -8.33
CA TYR A 17 -9.25 12.37 -9.50
C TYR A 17 -7.97 12.16 -10.30
N ASN A 18 -6.91 11.61 -9.68
CA ASN A 18 -5.61 11.42 -10.33
C ASN A 18 -5.11 9.96 -10.33
N TYR A 19 -6.03 9.00 -10.19
CA TYR A 19 -5.71 7.58 -10.13
C TYR A 19 -5.17 7.05 -11.47
N ASP A 20 -3.93 6.55 -11.46
CA ASP A 20 -3.21 6.04 -12.63
C ASP A 20 -2.83 4.55 -12.44
N LEU A 21 -3.45 3.70 -13.25
CA LEU A 21 -3.21 2.25 -13.25
C LEU A 21 -1.77 1.87 -13.65
N SER A 22 -1.14 2.63 -14.55
CA SER A 22 0.24 2.36 -14.96
C SER A 22 1.22 2.54 -13.81
N ARG A 23 0.94 3.50 -12.92
CA ARG A 23 1.70 3.74 -11.70
C ARG A 23 1.48 2.64 -10.66
N VAL A 24 0.26 2.14 -10.55
CA VAL A 24 -0.07 0.98 -9.69
C VAL A 24 0.71 -0.26 -10.12
N GLN A 25 0.75 -0.56 -11.42
CA GLN A 25 1.47 -1.72 -11.96
C GLN A 25 2.99 -1.70 -11.72
N ARG A 26 3.56 -0.52 -11.49
CA ARG A 26 5.00 -0.30 -11.26
C ARG A 26 5.30 0.17 -9.83
N CYS A 27 4.35 -0.02 -8.90
CA CYS A 27 4.51 0.42 -7.52
C CYS A 27 5.66 -0.36 -6.86
N CYS A 28 6.45 0.31 -6.01
CA CYS A 28 7.49 -0.33 -5.20
C CYS A 28 7.08 -0.49 -3.73
N ILE A 29 5.92 0.03 -3.33
CA ILE A 29 5.42 0.00 -1.95
C ILE A 29 4.16 -0.87 -1.92
N HIS A 30 4.19 -1.94 -1.13
CA HIS A 30 3.10 -2.90 -1.05
C HIS A 30 2.77 -3.26 0.40
N TYR A 31 1.50 -3.58 0.65
CA TYR A 31 1.03 -4.18 1.88
C TYR A 31 0.87 -5.69 1.69
N THR A 32 1.44 -6.45 2.62
CA THR A 32 1.18 -7.88 2.75
C THR A 32 -0.02 -8.08 3.68
N THR A 33 -1.01 -8.83 3.24
CA THR A 33 -2.21 -9.13 4.03
C THR A 33 -2.11 -10.52 4.68
N PRO A 34 -2.87 -10.81 5.77
CA PRO A 34 -2.83 -12.11 6.44
C PRO A 34 -3.25 -13.31 5.57
N ASP A 35 -4.05 -13.07 4.53
CA ASP A 35 -4.43 -14.07 3.51
C ASP A 35 -3.40 -14.20 2.37
N GLY A 36 -2.21 -13.61 2.52
CA GLY A 36 -1.07 -13.80 1.62
C GLY A 36 -1.10 -12.95 0.35
N ARG A 37 -2.00 -11.97 0.23
CA ARG A 37 -2.00 -11.04 -0.91
C ARG A 37 -0.96 -9.93 -0.73
N LEU A 38 -0.36 -9.52 -1.84
CA LEU A 38 0.50 -8.35 -1.96
C LEU A 38 -0.28 -7.26 -2.69
N ILE A 39 -0.66 -6.21 -1.96
CA ILE A 39 -1.53 -5.14 -2.48
C ILE A 39 -0.70 -3.86 -2.63
N PRO A 40 -0.62 -3.25 -3.83
CA PRO A 40 0.06 -1.97 -4.02
C PRO A 40 -0.51 -0.88 -3.11
N PHE A 41 0.35 0.00 -2.62
CA PHE A 41 -0.02 1.06 -1.67
C PHE A 41 -1.23 1.88 -2.11
N CYS A 42 -1.27 2.25 -3.39
CA CYS A 42 -2.34 3.09 -3.92
C CYS A 42 -3.66 2.34 -4.02
N THR A 43 -3.67 1.05 -4.34
CA THR A 43 -4.90 0.23 -4.40
C THR A 43 -5.38 -0.18 -3.02
N TYR A 44 -4.48 -0.23 -2.05
CA TYR A 44 -4.83 -0.44 -0.65
C TYR A 44 -5.57 0.78 -0.07
N ASN A 45 -5.06 2.01 -0.31
CA ASN A 45 -5.58 3.23 0.32
C ASN A 45 -6.53 4.07 -0.54
N SER A 46 -6.49 3.93 -1.88
CA SER A 46 -7.27 4.73 -2.83
C SER A 46 -7.78 3.87 -3.99
N GLY A 47 -8.66 4.44 -4.83
CA GLY A 47 -9.27 3.71 -5.94
C GLY A 47 -10.15 2.57 -5.43
N PRO A 48 -9.78 1.29 -5.60
CA PRO A 48 -10.53 0.15 -5.04
C PRO A 48 -10.54 0.07 -3.50
N THR A 49 -9.58 0.71 -2.82
CA THR A 49 -9.51 0.84 -1.35
C THR A 49 -9.66 -0.48 -0.59
N TYR A 50 -8.77 -1.44 -0.88
CA TYR A 50 -8.80 -2.78 -0.24
C TYR A 50 -8.58 -2.78 1.27
N ARG A 51 -8.07 -1.68 1.83
CA ARG A 51 -7.84 -1.52 3.27
C ARG A 51 -9.04 -1.92 4.11
N GLU A 52 -10.23 -1.42 3.80
CA GLU A 52 -11.44 -1.68 4.60
C GLU A 52 -11.83 -3.16 4.58
N GLN A 53 -11.65 -3.82 3.43
CA GLN A 53 -11.95 -5.25 3.30
C GLN A 53 -10.99 -6.09 4.16
N VAL A 54 -9.69 -5.75 4.12
CA VAL A 54 -8.66 -6.42 4.92
C VAL A 54 -8.90 -6.18 6.41
N TRP A 55 -9.24 -4.95 6.79
CA TRP A 55 -9.49 -4.60 8.19
C TRP A 55 -10.70 -5.32 8.75
N ARG A 56 -11.82 -5.34 8.02
CA ARG A 56 -13.01 -6.09 8.45
C ARG A 56 -12.76 -7.59 8.62
N ALA A 57 -11.87 -8.16 7.81
CA ALA A 57 -11.56 -9.58 7.85
C ALA A 57 -10.57 -9.95 8.98
N PHE A 58 -9.62 -9.07 9.32
CA PHE A 58 -8.46 -9.45 10.14
C PHE A 58 -8.11 -8.49 11.29
N ALA A 59 -8.82 -7.36 11.45
CA ALA A 59 -8.54 -6.45 12.55
C ALA A 59 -8.81 -7.14 13.89
N GLN A 60 -7.79 -7.15 14.75
CA GLN A 60 -7.94 -7.64 16.12
C GLN A 60 -8.47 -6.51 17.02
N PRO A 61 -9.30 -6.84 18.03
CA PRO A 61 -9.64 -5.90 19.08
C PRO A 61 -8.36 -5.36 19.72
N LYS A 62 -8.40 -4.09 20.13
CA LYS A 62 -7.29 -3.55 20.93
C LYS A 62 -7.34 -4.25 22.29
N GLU A 63 -6.25 -4.86 22.71
CA GLU A 63 -6.13 -5.32 24.09
C GLU A 63 -6.06 -4.08 24.98
N ASP A 64 -7.10 -3.86 25.77
CA ASP A 64 -7.12 -2.82 26.79
C ASP A 64 -6.26 -3.33 27.96
N GLY A 65 -5.02 -2.83 28.04
CA GLY A 65 -4.12 -3.06 29.16
C GLY A 65 -4.50 -2.27 30.40
#